data_AF-A0A1X7TLN2-F1
#
_entry.id   AF-A0A1X7TLN2-F1
#
_cell.length_a   1.000
_cell.length_b   1.000
_cell.length_c   1.000
_cell.angle_alpha   90.00
_cell.angle_beta   90.00
_cell.angle_gamma   90.00
#
_symmetry.space_group_name_H-M   'P 1'
#
loop_
_entity.id
_entity.type
_entity.pdbx_description
1 polymer ?
#
loop_
_entity_poly.entity_id
_entity_poly.type
_entity_poly.pdbx_seq_one_letter_code
_entity_poly.pdbx_strand_id
1 'polypeptide(L)'
;VRNKYTPDDFNDNLYTVLRWSGCRNEKIVFIMDKSNVLNLGFLERMNRLLANGEVPGLFEANKFTTLMTQCKEGSQKEGLMLDSSDELYKWFTDQIMRHLHVGLKDKAATSPALFNCCVLNWFSDWSTDALYQVGYEFTNKVDLDKSDVLISPPILILWYQIY
;
A
#
# COMPACT_ATOMS: atom_id res chain seq x y z
N VAL A 1 -3.52 12.00 -19.08
CA VAL A 1 -2.53 12.48 -18.09
C VAL A 1 -3.02 13.81 -17.54
N ARG A 2 -3.38 13.87 -16.26
CA ARG A 2 -3.87 15.10 -15.62
C ARG A 2 -2.64 15.97 -15.32
N ASN A 3 -2.31 16.91 -16.21
CA ASN A 3 -1.03 17.65 -16.19
C ASN A 3 -0.85 18.63 -15.01
N LYS A 4 -1.79 18.70 -14.06
CA LYS A 4 -1.69 19.51 -12.85
C LYS A 4 -2.39 18.77 -11.71
N TYR A 5 -1.68 17.87 -11.03
CA TYR A 5 -2.13 17.32 -9.76
C TYR A 5 -1.73 18.30 -8.65
N THR A 6 -2.71 18.90 -8.02
CA THR A 6 -2.52 19.98 -7.05
C THR A 6 -2.47 19.44 -5.61
N PRO A 7 -1.99 20.23 -4.64
CA PRO A 7 -2.11 19.89 -3.23
C PRO A 7 -3.55 19.68 -2.75
N ASP A 8 -4.52 20.35 -3.36
CA ASP A 8 -5.92 20.19 -3.00
C ASP A 8 -6.48 18.85 -3.50
N ASP A 9 -6.11 18.43 -4.73
CA ASP A 9 -6.43 17.09 -5.23
C ASP A 9 -5.85 15.98 -4.33
N PHE A 10 -4.68 16.25 -3.73
CA PHE A 10 -4.06 15.33 -2.76
C PHE A 10 -4.82 15.29 -1.43
N ASN A 11 -5.23 16.43 -0.91
CA ASN A 11 -6.04 16.50 0.30
C ASN A 11 -7.39 15.80 0.12
N ASP A 12 -8.05 15.97 -1.03
CA ASP A 12 -9.33 15.31 -1.29
C ASP A 12 -9.19 13.79 -1.41
N ASN A 13 -8.10 13.32 -2.00
CA ASN A 13 -7.77 11.89 -2.05
C ASN A 13 -7.49 11.34 -0.64
N LEU A 14 -6.68 12.03 0.17
CA LEU A 14 -6.42 11.64 1.55
C LEU A 14 -7.71 11.62 2.38
N TYR A 15 -8.54 12.66 2.28
CA TYR A 15 -9.83 12.74 2.97
C TYR A 15 -10.71 11.53 2.66
N THR A 16 -10.76 11.13 1.39
CA THR A 16 -11.54 9.98 0.93
C THR A 16 -11.00 8.66 1.48
N VAL A 17 -9.68 8.45 1.36
CA VAL A 17 -9.00 7.22 1.82
C VAL A 17 -9.10 7.06 3.34
N LEU A 18 -8.91 8.14 4.10
CA LEU A 18 -9.01 8.10 5.56
C LEU A 18 -10.43 7.80 6.03
N ARG A 19 -11.46 8.28 5.33
CA ARG A 19 -12.85 7.93 5.66
C ARG A 19 -13.19 6.48 5.36
N TRP A 20 -12.69 5.94 4.24
CA TRP A 20 -12.91 4.53 3.93
C TRP A 20 -12.20 3.63 4.93
N SER A 21 -10.93 3.91 5.23
CA SER A 21 -10.16 3.15 6.22
C SER A 21 -10.73 3.31 7.64
N GLY A 22 -10.91 4.55 8.08
CA GLY A 22 -11.23 4.88 9.46
C GLY A 22 -12.70 4.79 9.85
N CYS A 23 -13.65 4.96 8.92
CA CYS A 23 -15.09 4.86 9.24
C CYS A 23 -15.73 3.54 8.78
N ARG A 24 -15.18 2.90 7.74
CA ARG A 24 -15.80 1.72 7.11
C ARG A 24 -15.01 0.43 7.30
N ASN A 25 -13.85 0.50 7.96
CA ASN A 25 -12.98 -0.67 8.15
C ASN A 25 -12.46 -1.27 6.83
N GLU A 26 -12.35 -0.45 5.78
CA GLU A 26 -11.86 -0.92 4.48
C GLU A 26 -10.33 -0.98 4.50
N LYS A 27 -9.76 -2.13 4.15
CA LYS A 27 -8.31 -2.31 3.99
C LYS A 27 -7.87 -1.65 2.69
N ILE A 28 -7.04 -0.62 2.78
CA ILE A 28 -6.64 0.20 1.64
C ILE A 28 -5.14 0.23 1.50
N VAL A 29 -4.66 0.09 0.26
CA VAL A 29 -3.28 0.35 -0.11
C VAL A 29 -3.23 1.65 -0.91
N PHE A 30 -2.62 2.69 -0.34
CA PHE A 30 -2.39 3.97 -0.99
C PHE A 30 -1.01 3.98 -1.67
N ILE A 31 -0.99 3.89 -3.00
CA ILE A 31 0.25 3.84 -3.79
C ILE A 31 0.61 5.24 -4.27
N MET A 32 1.82 5.69 -3.94
CA MET A 32 2.36 6.97 -4.40
C MET A 32 3.47 6.77 -5.44
N ASP A 33 3.39 7.56 -6.52
CA ASP A 33 4.42 7.61 -7.56
C ASP A 33 5.52 8.65 -7.22
N LYS A 34 6.65 8.57 -7.90
CA LYS A 34 7.82 9.44 -7.73
C LYS A 34 7.47 10.93 -7.81
N SER A 35 6.58 11.32 -8.73
CA SER A 35 6.15 12.72 -8.89
C SER A 35 5.51 13.28 -7.62
N ASN A 36 4.80 12.44 -6.87
CA ASN A 36 4.12 12.85 -5.64
C ASN A 36 5.13 13.00 -4.49
N VAL A 37 6.16 12.16 -4.46
CA VAL A 37 7.27 12.19 -3.48
C VAL A 37 8.13 13.44 -3.64
N LEU A 38 8.26 13.99 -4.85
CA LEU A 38 9.05 15.20 -5.09
C LEU A 38 8.40 16.49 -4.52
N ASN A 39 7.12 16.45 -4.16
CA ASN A 39 6.44 17.57 -3.51
C ASN A 39 6.62 17.50 -1.99
N LEU A 40 7.40 18.42 -1.43
CA LEU A 40 7.67 18.49 0.02
C LEU A 40 6.38 18.56 0.86
N GLY A 41 5.38 19.32 0.40
CA GLY A 41 4.10 19.45 1.12
C GLY A 41 3.32 18.13 1.19
N PHE A 42 3.51 17.22 0.22
CA PHE A 42 2.84 15.92 0.24
C PHE A 42 3.57 15.00 1.21
N LEU A 43 4.90 15.01 1.19
CA LEU A 43 5.73 14.24 2.12
C LEU A 43 5.46 14.62 3.57
N GLU A 44 5.35 15.91 3.89
CA GLU A 44 5.03 16.36 5.24
C GLU A 44 3.69 15.83 5.73
N ARG A 45 2.65 15.88 4.88
CA ARG A 45 1.33 15.33 5.20
C ARG A 45 1.38 13.83 5.42
N MET A 46 2.10 13.09 4.57
CA MET A 46 2.26 11.65 4.73
C MET A 46 3.04 11.28 5.99
N ASN A 47 4.07 12.06 6.35
CA ASN A 47 4.82 11.86 7.57
C ASN A 47 3.92 12.06 8.81
N ARG A 48 3.06 13.09 8.81
CA ARG A 48 2.06 13.30 9.88
C ARG A 48 1.07 12.14 9.95
N LEU A 49 0.56 11.71 8.81
CA LEU A 49 -0.39 10.60 8.72
C LEU A 49 0.20 9.29 9.25
N LEU A 50 1.43 8.97 8.88
CA LEU A 50 2.09 7.72 9.29
C LEU A 50 2.54 7.74 10.75
N ALA A 51 2.91 8.90 11.28
CA ALA A 51 3.31 9.04 12.68
C ALA A 51 2.11 9.06 13.64
N ASN A 52 1.04 9.77 13.27
CA ASN A 52 -0.04 10.10 14.20
C ASN A 52 -1.40 9.51 13.79
N GLY A 53 -1.54 8.92 12.60
CA GLY A 53 -2.83 8.49 12.06
C GLY A 53 -3.71 9.65 11.58
N GLU A 54 -3.18 10.88 11.50
CA GLU A 54 -3.95 12.07 11.11
C GLU A 54 -3.13 13.10 10.33
N VAL A 55 -3.84 13.98 9.62
CA VAL A 55 -3.27 15.15 8.92
C VAL A 55 -3.93 16.41 9.45
N PRO A 56 -3.18 17.31 10.12
CA PRO A 56 -3.72 18.55 10.65
C PRO A 56 -4.37 19.42 9.56
N GLY A 57 -5.56 19.96 9.86
CA GLY A 57 -6.30 20.83 8.94
C GLY A 57 -6.99 20.11 7.77
N LEU A 58 -6.98 18.77 7.72
CA LEU A 58 -7.69 18.01 6.69
C LEU A 58 -9.21 17.97 6.92
N PHE A 59 -9.63 17.92 8.18
CA PHE A 59 -11.02 17.88 8.61
C PHE A 59 -11.44 19.23 9.18
N GLU A 60 -11.91 20.13 8.31
CA GLU A 60 -12.52 21.40 8.71
C GLU A 60 -13.85 21.17 9.46
N ALA A 61 -14.35 22.18 10.18
CA ALA A 61 -15.49 22.04 11.09
C ALA A 61 -16.74 21.38 10.47
N ASN A 62 -17.07 21.68 9.21
CA ASN A 62 -18.20 21.07 8.50
C ASN A 62 -17.96 19.57 8.17
N LYS A 63 -16.75 19.23 7.75
CA LYS A 63 -16.30 17.86 7.46
C LYS A 63 -16.17 17.04 8.74
N PHE A 64 -15.77 17.67 9.85
CA PHE A 64 -15.58 17.02 11.14
C PHE A 64 -16.89 16.49 11.73
N THR A 65 -17.98 17.26 11.72
CA THR A 65 -19.29 16.78 12.19
C THR A 65 -19.79 15.57 11.40
N THR A 66 -19.59 15.62 10.07
CA THR A 66 -19.94 14.51 9.17
C THR A 66 -19.09 13.28 9.46
N LEU A 67 -17.79 13.47 9.73
CA LEU A 67 -16.86 12.41 10.12
C LEU A 67 -17.31 11.75 11.42
N MET A 68 -17.60 12.53 12.48
CA MET A 68 -18.00 11.99 13.78
C MET A 68 -19.28 11.16 13.71
N THR A 69 -20.25 11.59 12.89
CA THR A 69 -21.47 10.82 12.65
C THR A 69 -21.15 9.45 12.04
N GLN A 70 -20.26 9.41 11.05
CA GLN A 70 -19.86 8.17 10.39
C GLN A 70 -19.00 7.27 11.26
N CYS A 71 -18.13 7.84 12.10
CA CYS A 71 -17.37 7.09 13.10
C CYS A 71 -18.30 6.48 14.15
N LYS A 72 -19.39 7.17 14.53
CA LYS A 72 -20.38 6.62 15.46
C LYS A 72 -21.10 5.44 14.84
N GLU A 73 -21.55 5.56 13.59
CA GLU A 73 -22.15 4.44 12.86
C GLU A 73 -21.16 3.27 12.65
N GLY A 74 -19.89 3.56 12.36
CA GLY A 74 -18.84 2.57 12.18
C GLY A 74 -18.53 1.81 13.47
N SER A 75 -18.32 2.52 14.58
CA SER A 75 -18.01 1.90 15.88
C SER A 75 -19.18 1.06 16.41
N GLN A 76 -20.42 1.49 16.21
CA GLN A 76 -21.61 0.71 16.56
C GLN A 76 -21.71 -0.61 15.78
N LYS A 77 -21.29 -0.64 14.51
CA LYS A 77 -21.24 -1.89 13.71
C LYS A 77 -20.20 -2.88 14.25
N GLU A 78 -19.14 -2.40 14.90
CA GLU A 78 -18.16 -3.23 15.60
C GLU A 78 -18.59 -3.59 17.04
N GLY A 79 -19.78 -3.15 17.48
CA GLY A 79 -20.30 -3.40 18.82
C GLY A 79 -19.72 -2.46 19.90
N LEU A 80 -19.07 -1.37 19.51
CA LEU A 80 -18.57 -0.35 20.41
C LEU A 80 -19.60 0.77 20.58
N MET A 81 -19.87 1.17 21.82
CA MET A 81 -20.71 2.33 22.13
C MET A 81 -19.82 3.49 22.57
N LEU A 82 -19.51 4.38 21.64
CA LEU A 82 -18.71 5.57 21.86
C LEU A 82 -19.61 6.81 21.81
N ASP A 83 -19.51 7.67 22.81
CA ASP A 83 -20.41 8.82 22.98
C ASP A 83 -19.70 10.16 22.95
N SER A 84 -18.41 10.22 23.29
CA SER A 84 -17.63 11.44 23.18
C SER A 84 -16.97 11.58 21.80
N SER A 85 -16.83 12.83 21.34
CA SER A 85 -16.12 13.12 20.08
C SER A 85 -14.65 12.67 20.14
N ASP A 86 -14.02 12.75 21.31
CA ASP A 86 -12.62 12.38 21.50
C ASP A 86 -12.43 10.86 21.39
N GLU A 87 -13.33 10.06 21.97
CA GLU A 87 -13.30 8.60 21.82
C GLU A 87 -13.54 8.17 20.37
N LEU A 88 -14.52 8.79 19.70
CA LEU A 88 -14.80 8.52 18.29
C LEU A 88 -13.60 8.86 17.40
N TYR A 89 -12.94 9.98 17.66
CA TYR A 89 -11.77 10.41 16.90
C TYR A 89 -10.56 9.49 17.16
N LYS A 90 -10.35 9.07 18.41
CA LYS A 90 -9.32 8.09 18.75
C LYS A 90 -9.56 6.74 18.09
N TRP A 91 -10.79 6.25 18.10
CA TRP A 91 -11.15 5.02 17.39
C TRP A 91 -10.90 5.16 15.89
N PHE A 92 -11.26 6.30 15.30
CA PHE A 92 -11.00 6.58 13.89
C PHE A 92 -9.50 6.54 13.52
N THR A 93 -8.64 7.18 14.32
CA THR A 93 -7.19 7.14 14.09
C THR A 93 -6.63 5.73 14.26
N ASP A 94 -7.12 4.97 15.24
CA ASP A 94 -6.72 3.57 15.44
C ASP A 94 -7.10 2.70 14.23
N GLN A 95 -8.27 2.93 13.63
CA GLN A 95 -8.69 2.21 12.43
C GLN A 95 -7.82 2.56 11.22
N ILE A 96 -7.46 3.83 11.05
CA ILE A 96 -6.53 4.25 9.99
C ILE A 96 -5.20 3.51 10.12
N MET A 97 -4.62 3.48 11.32
CA MET A 97 -3.33 2.82 11.56
C MET A 97 -3.37 1.31 11.31
N ARG A 98 -4.53 0.66 11.45
CA ARG A 98 -4.72 -0.78 11.19
C ARG A 98 -4.97 -1.10 9.72
N HIS A 99 -5.71 -0.25 9.01
CA HIS A 99 -6.27 -0.60 7.70
C HIS A 99 -5.66 0.16 6.53
N LEU A 100 -4.93 1.25 6.77
CA LEU A 100 -4.24 1.99 5.73
C LEU A 100 -2.78 1.51 5.59
N HIS A 101 -2.43 1.02 4.42
CA HIS A 101 -1.07 0.72 4.02
C HIS A 101 -0.60 1.69 2.95
N VAL A 102 0.65 2.16 3.05
CA VAL A 102 1.23 3.09 2.08
C VAL A 102 2.33 2.39 1.29
N GLY A 103 2.23 2.41 -0.03
CA GLY A 103 3.22 1.86 -0.95
C GLY A 103 3.92 2.95 -1.76
N LEU A 104 5.22 2.80 -1.97
CA LEU A 104 6.05 3.72 -2.77
C LEU A 104 6.54 2.97 -4.01
N LYS A 105 6.29 3.52 -5.20
CA LYS A 105 6.63 2.87 -6.47
C LYS A 105 8.11 2.96 -6.86
N ASP A 106 8.86 3.90 -6.28
CA ASP A 106 10.28 4.12 -6.59
C ASP A 106 11.07 4.32 -5.28
N LYS A 107 12.40 4.38 -5.36
CA LYS A 107 13.33 4.78 -4.29
C LYS A 107 13.05 6.20 -3.83
N ALA A 108 11.97 6.37 -3.09
CA ALA A 108 11.64 7.54 -2.28
C ALA A 108 12.59 7.60 -1.07
N ALA A 109 13.89 7.63 -1.38
CA ALA A 109 14.99 7.32 -0.48
C ALA A 109 15.36 8.46 0.48
N THR A 110 14.42 9.37 0.81
CA THR A 110 14.81 10.65 1.44
C THR A 110 13.96 11.12 2.62
N SER A 111 12.86 10.44 2.98
CA SER A 111 12.08 10.84 4.17
C SER A 111 12.30 9.86 5.33
N PRO A 112 13.04 10.23 6.39
CA PRO A 112 13.28 9.37 7.56
C PRO A 112 12.00 8.81 8.20
N ALA A 113 10.90 9.57 8.18
CA ALA A 113 9.62 9.11 8.72
C ALA A 113 8.95 8.04 7.83
N LEU A 114 9.09 8.10 6.51
CA LEU A 114 8.64 7.01 5.62
C LEU A 114 9.48 5.74 5.84
N PHE A 115 10.78 5.87 6.10
CA PHE A 115 11.65 4.75 6.42
C PHE A 115 11.29 4.08 7.76
N ASN A 116 10.93 4.88 8.77
CA ASN A 116 10.65 4.37 10.12
C ASN A 116 9.25 3.76 10.26
N CYS A 117 8.28 4.20 9.46
CA CYS A 117 6.89 3.78 9.57
C CYS A 117 6.45 2.79 8.47
N CYS A 118 7.24 2.58 7.41
CA CYS A 118 6.90 1.65 6.33
C CYS A 118 7.84 0.44 6.30
N VAL A 119 7.29 -0.73 5.97
CA VAL A 119 8.10 -1.88 5.55
C VAL A 119 8.59 -1.61 4.13
N LEU A 120 9.88 -1.36 3.99
CA LEU A 120 10.52 -1.13 2.70
C LEU A 120 10.73 -2.46 1.99
N ASN A 121 9.91 -2.72 0.96
CA ASN A 121 10.12 -3.84 0.07
C ASN A 121 10.69 -3.34 -1.27
N TRP A 122 12.00 -3.53 -1.45
CA TRP A 122 12.70 -3.16 -2.67
C TRP A 122 12.62 -4.31 -3.66
N PHE A 123 11.74 -4.20 -4.65
CA PHE A 123 11.79 -5.10 -5.80
C PHE A 123 12.94 -4.65 -6.71
N SER A 124 14.00 -5.45 -6.75
CA SER A 124 15.06 -5.33 -7.75
C SER A 124 14.56 -5.82 -9.11
N ASP A 125 15.41 -5.69 -10.14
CA ASP A 125 15.18 -6.36 -11.41
C ASP A 125 14.86 -7.84 -11.18
N TRP A 126 14.00 -8.40 -12.04
CA TRP A 126 13.61 -9.79 -11.94
C TRP A 126 14.84 -10.69 -12.07
N SER A 127 14.95 -11.68 -11.17
CA SER A 127 15.98 -12.70 -11.31
C SER A 127 15.77 -13.49 -12.61
N THR A 128 16.83 -14.14 -13.08
CA THR A 128 16.74 -15.06 -14.22
C THR A 128 15.66 -16.13 -14.00
N ASP A 129 15.49 -16.61 -12.76
CA ASP A 129 14.44 -17.56 -12.41
C ASP A 129 13.04 -16.95 -12.54
N ALA A 130 12.83 -15.71 -12.08
CA ALA A 130 11.54 -15.02 -12.23
C ALA A 130 11.20 -14.77 -13.71
N LEU A 131 12.18 -14.35 -14.51
CA LEU A 131 12.03 -14.20 -15.96
C LEU A 131 11.72 -15.53 -16.64
N TYR A 132 12.39 -16.62 -16.25
CA TYR A 132 12.13 -17.96 -16.76
C TYR A 132 10.72 -18.42 -16.40
N GLN A 133 10.29 -18.26 -15.14
CA GLN A 133 8.94 -18.64 -14.69
C GLN A 133 7.85 -17.90 -15.46
N VAL A 134 8.03 -16.59 -15.66
CA VAL A 134 7.07 -15.82 -16.45
C VAL A 134 7.08 -16.24 -17.92
N GLY A 135 8.25 -16.43 -18.52
CA GLY A 135 8.38 -16.96 -19.88
C GLY A 135 7.73 -18.34 -20.03
N TYR A 136 7.93 -19.23 -19.07
CA TYR A 136 7.33 -20.56 -19.01
C TYR A 136 5.80 -20.47 -18.92
N GLU A 137 5.24 -19.69 -18.00
CA GLU A 137 3.78 -19.53 -17.86
C GLU A 137 3.11 -18.92 -19.10
N PHE A 138 3.79 -18.02 -19.80
CA PHE A 138 3.31 -17.46 -21.07
C PHE A 138 3.37 -18.48 -22.22
N THR A 139 4.45 -19.26 -22.30
CA THR A 139 4.66 -20.22 -23.41
C THR A 139 3.95 -21.55 -23.21
N ASN A 140 3.69 -21.96 -21.97
CA ASN A 140 2.95 -23.19 -21.65
C ASN A 140 1.48 -23.17 -22.10
N LYS A 141 0.94 -21.97 -22.37
CA LYS A 141 -0.43 -21.78 -22.92
C LYS A 141 -0.46 -21.83 -24.44
N VAL A 142 0.68 -21.82 -25.11
CA VAL A 142 0.81 -21.91 -26.55
C VAL A 142 1.10 -23.37 -26.89
N ASP A 143 0.36 -23.92 -27.84
CA ASP A 143 0.65 -25.25 -28.38
C ASP A 143 1.90 -25.16 -29.25
N LEU A 144 3.05 -25.12 -28.59
CA LEU A 144 4.35 -25.18 -29.22
C LEU A 144 4.55 -26.65 -29.58
N ASP A 145 4.53 -26.97 -30.87
CA ASP A 145 4.82 -28.30 -31.39
C ASP A 145 6.05 -28.87 -30.67
N LYS A 146 5.82 -29.81 -29.76
CA LYS A 146 6.86 -30.57 -29.07
C LYS A 146 7.41 -31.58 -30.07
N SER A 147 8.05 -31.07 -31.12
CA SER A 147 8.91 -31.88 -31.96
C SER A 147 10.06 -32.33 -31.06
N ASP A 148 9.98 -33.59 -30.64
CA ASP A 148 10.92 -34.38 -29.84
C ASP A 148 12.39 -33.92 -29.87
N VAL A 149 12.70 -32.80 -29.23
CA VAL A 149 14.07 -32.50 -28.82
C VAL A 149 14.27 -33.30 -27.55
N LEU A 150 14.76 -34.52 -27.72
CA LEU A 150 15.30 -35.36 -26.67
C LEU A 150 16.43 -34.59 -25.97
N ILE A 151 16.08 -33.75 -24.99
CA ILE A 151 17.04 -33.27 -24.01
C ILE A 151 17.36 -34.50 -23.16
N SER A 152 18.39 -35.24 -23.56
CA SER A 152 19.02 -36.24 -22.72
C SER A 152 19.29 -35.58 -21.37
N PRO A 153 18.81 -36.14 -20.24
CA PRO A 153 19.23 -35.64 -18.95
C PRO A 153 20.76 -35.67 -18.90
N PRO A 154 21.44 -34.65 -18.33
CA PRO A 154 22.86 -34.77 -18.06
C PRO A 154 23.00 -36.00 -17.18
N ILE A 155 23.75 -36.99 -17.68
CA ILE A 155 24.09 -38.21 -16.96
C ILE A 155 24.63 -37.76 -15.61
N LEU A 156 23.81 -37.92 -14.57
CA LEU A 156 24.25 -37.92 -13.18
C LEU A 156 25.21 -39.10 -13.09
N ILE A 157 26.48 -38.79 -13.34
CA ILE A 157 27.62 -39.65 -13.12
C ILE A 157 27.56 -40.05 -11.65
N LEU A 158 26.98 -41.24 -11.42
CA LEU A 158 27.00 -42.03 -10.20
C LEU A 158 28.45 -42.29 -9.81
N TRP A 159 29.12 -41.35 -9.15
CA TRP A 159 30.50 -41.53 -8.67
C TRP A 159 30.75 -41.05 -7.25
N TYR A 160 29.73 -41.02 -6.38
CA TYR A 160 29.97 -40.85 -4.95
C TYR A 160 29.12 -41.78 -4.08
N GLN A 161 29.22 -43.08 -4.36
CA GLN A 161 29.03 -44.12 -3.34
C GLN A 161 29.56 -45.44 -3.90
N ILE A 162 30.84 -45.70 -3.66
CA ILE A 162 31.43 -46.99 -3.26
C ILE A 162 32.94 -46.75 -3.08
N TYR A 163 33.39 -47.00 -1.84
CA TYR A 163 34.69 -46.79 -1.19
C TYR A 163 34.94 -45.42 -0.57
#